data_AF-A0A7C3XZT9-F1
#
_entry.id   AF-A0A7C3XZT9-F1
#
_cell.length_a   1.000
_cell.length_b   1.000
_cell.length_c   1.000
_cell.angle_alpha   90.00
_cell.angle_beta   90.00
_cell.angle_gamma   90.00
#
_symmetry.space_group_name_H-M   'P 1'
#
loop_
_entity.id
_entity.type
_entity.pdbx_description
1 polymer ?
#
loop_
_entity_poly.entity_id
_entity_poly.type
_entity_poly.pdbx_seq_one_letter_code
_entity_poly.pdbx_strand_id
1 'polypeptide(L)'
;MKKLKNIIDRFAGKKIIVIGDVMLDKYINGEVNRISPEAPIPVLNVKSEDYALGGAANVAANIKALGGDVSLFGFIGKDSAGDMLSKLLE
;
A
#
# COMPACT_ATOMS: atom_id res chain seq x y z
N MET A 1 1.10 -16.91 22.90
CA MET A 1 0.38 -15.62 22.74
C MET A 1 0.91 -14.48 23.61
N LYS A 2 1.26 -14.67 24.90
CA LYS A 2 1.73 -13.58 25.79
C LYS A 2 2.92 -12.76 25.24
N LYS A 3 3.91 -13.43 24.62
CA LYS A 3 5.07 -12.76 24.00
C LYS A 3 4.67 -11.82 22.86
N LEU A 4 3.72 -12.23 22.00
CA LEU A 4 3.25 -11.42 20.88
C LEU A 4 2.54 -10.17 21.37
N LYS A 5 1.61 -10.33 22.33
CA LYS A 5 0.91 -9.20 22.94
C LYS A 5 1.90 -8.18 23.52
N ASN A 6 2.90 -8.66 24.28
CA ASN A 6 3.93 -7.79 24.83
C ASN A 6 4.76 -7.05 23.76
N ILE A 7 4.95 -7.61 22.56
CA ILE A 7 5.65 -6.91 21.48
C ILE A 7 4.75 -5.84 20.88
N ILE A 8 3.47 -6.16 20.63
CA ILE A 8 2.49 -5.20 20.09
C ILE A 8 2.32 -4.02 21.05
N ASP A 9 2.14 -4.29 22.35
CA ASP A 9 1.95 -3.27 23.39
C ASP A 9 3.14 -2.29 23.46
N ARG A 10 4.33 -2.66 22.97
CA ARG A 10 5.52 -1.79 22.96
C ARG A 10 5.53 -0.76 21.84
N PHE A 11 4.65 -0.85 20.84
CA PHE A 11 4.53 0.15 19.78
C PHE A 11 3.77 1.39 20.26
N ALA A 12 2.84 1.24 21.20
CA ALA A 12 2.03 2.33 21.73
C ALA A 12 2.91 3.50 22.21
N GLY A 13 2.69 4.68 21.61
CA GLY A 13 3.40 5.92 21.96
C GLY A 13 4.87 5.99 21.52
N LYS A 14 5.36 5.04 20.73
CA LYS A 14 6.70 5.14 20.11
C LYS A 14 6.66 6.08 18.92
N LYS A 15 7.58 7.04 18.92
CA LYS A 15 7.81 7.97 17.81
C LYS A 15 8.77 7.37 16.81
N ILE A 16 8.32 7.15 15.58
CA ILE A 16 9.09 6.48 14.54
C ILE A 16 9.02 7.33 13.26
N ILE A 17 10.17 7.53 12.62
CA ILE A 17 10.25 8.16 11.31
C ILE A 17 10.53 7.06 10.29
N VAL A 18 9.69 6.97 9.26
CA VAL A 18 9.90 6.11 8.10
C VAL A 18 10.38 6.99 6.96
N ILE A 19 11.55 6.68 6.39
CA ILE A 19 12.11 7.37 5.24
C ILE A 19 12.34 6.34 4.14
N GLY A 20 11.79 6.54 2.95
CA GLY A 20 12.02 5.64 1.84
C GLY A 20 11.02 5.82 0.69
N ASP A 21 11.00 4.81 -0.18
CA ASP A 21 10.19 4.84 -1.39
C ASP A 21 8.71 4.64 -1.07
N VAL A 22 7.92 5.64 -1.44
CA VAL A 22 6.47 5.65 -1.29
C VAL A 22 5.87 5.10 -2.59
N MET A 23 5.04 4.07 -2.48
CA MET A 23 4.47 3.38 -3.64
C MET A 23 2.98 3.17 -3.46
N LEU A 24 2.24 3.13 -4.57
CA LEU A 24 0.84 2.75 -4.63
C LEU A 24 0.73 1.35 -5.22
N ASP A 25 0.18 0.42 -4.45
CA ASP A 25 -0.10 -0.93 -4.95
C ASP A 25 -1.48 -0.91 -5.60
N LYS A 26 -1.53 -1.10 -6.93
CA LYS A 26 -2.76 -1.18 -7.71
C LYS A 26 -3.05 -2.64 -8.08
N TYR A 27 -4.19 -3.14 -7.64
CA TYR A 27 -4.69 -4.47 -7.97
C TYR A 27 -5.76 -4.35 -9.05
N ILE A 28 -5.58 -5.06 -10.16
CA ILE A 28 -6.55 -5.12 -11.25
C ILE A 28 -7.18 -6.51 -11.23
N ASN A 29 -8.46 -6.56 -10.89
CA ASN A 29 -9.21 -7.79 -10.77
C ASN A 29 -10.10 -7.97 -12.01
N GLY A 30 -10.12 -9.17 -12.58
CA GLY A 30 -10.88 -9.44 -13.79
C GLY A 30 -10.83 -10.89 -14.22
N GLU A 31 -11.42 -11.15 -15.39
CA GLU A 31 -11.51 -12.50 -15.96
C GLU A 31 -10.77 -12.57 -17.30
N VAL A 32 -10.13 -13.71 -17.58
CA VAL A 32 -9.49 -13.98 -18.86
C VAL A 32 -10.32 -15.02 -19.61
N ASN A 33 -11.02 -14.56 -20.64
CA ASN A 33 -11.91 -15.42 -21.44
C ASN A 33 -11.43 -15.63 -22.89
N ARG A 34 -10.31 -15.00 -23.29
CA ARG A 34 -9.74 -15.13 -24.65
C ARG A 34 -8.26 -14.80 -24.73
N ILE A 35 -7.63 -15.19 -25.83
CA ILE A 35 -6.29 -14.79 -26.25
C ILE A 35 -6.38 -13.64 -27.27
N SER A 36 -5.40 -12.74 -27.27
CA SER A 36 -5.31 -11.64 -28.23
C SER A 36 -5.07 -12.18 -29.66
N PRO A 37 -5.77 -11.64 -30.69
CA PRO A 37 -5.47 -11.97 -32.08
C PRO A 37 -4.16 -11.34 -32.58
N GLU A 38 -3.63 -10.31 -31.90
CA GLU A 38 -2.39 -9.61 -32.27
C GLU A 38 -1.13 -10.32 -31.76
N ALA A 39 -1.20 -11.03 -30.63
CA ALA A 39 -0.10 -11.78 -30.04
C ALA A 39 -0.60 -12.90 -29.11
N PRO A 40 0.17 -13.97 -28.85
CA PRO A 40 -0.24 -15.11 -28.02
C PRO A 40 -0.21 -14.78 -26.51
N ILE A 41 -0.94 -13.74 -26.09
CA ILE A 41 -1.06 -13.27 -24.71
C ILE A 41 -2.54 -13.22 -24.28
N PRO A 42 -2.85 -13.49 -22.99
CA PRO A 42 -4.21 -13.41 -22.48
C PRO A 42 -4.72 -11.97 -22.44
N VAL A 43 -6.03 -11.78 -22.69
CA VAL A 43 -6.70 -10.49 -22.53
C VAL A 43 -7.51 -10.50 -21.23
N LEU A 44 -7.13 -9.64 -20.27
CA LEU A 44 -7.85 -9.45 -19.02
C LEU A 44 -9.06 -8.51 -19.24
N ASN A 45 -10.26 -9.00 -18.97
CA ASN A 45 -11.46 -8.19 -18.88
C ASN A 45 -11.57 -7.62 -17.46
N VAL A 46 -11.13 -6.37 -17.28
CA VAL A 46 -11.10 -5.70 -15.97
C VAL A 46 -12.51 -5.55 -15.41
N LYS A 47 -12.70 -5.94 -14.15
CA LYS A 47 -13.96 -5.85 -13.40
C LYS A 47 -13.89 -4.85 -12.27
N SER A 48 -12.76 -4.78 -11.58
CA SER A 48 -12.53 -3.81 -10.52
C SER A 48 -11.05 -3.49 -10.39
N GLU A 49 -10.78 -2.37 -9.73
CA GLU A 49 -9.45 -1.96 -9.36
C GLU A 49 -9.46 -1.58 -7.88
N ASP A 50 -8.49 -2.11 -7.13
CA ASP A 50 -8.30 -1.82 -5.71
C ASP A 50 -6.93 -1.18 -5.51
N TYR A 51 -6.83 -0.31 -4.50
CA TYR A 51 -5.63 0.47 -4.22
C TYR A 51 -5.22 0.29 -2.77
N ALA A 52 -3.92 0.09 -2.53
CA ALA A 52 -3.35 -0.01 -1.21
C ALA A 52 -2.05 0.79 -1.11
N LEU A 53 -1.69 1.17 0.13
CA LEU A 53 -0.39 1.74 0.42
C LEU A 53 0.69 0.65 0.24
N GLY A 54 1.71 0.96 -0.56
CA GLY A 54 2.87 0.12 -0.81
C GLY A 54 4.16 0.71 -0.26
N GLY A 55 5.23 -0.08 -0.22
CA GLY A 55 6.56 0.38 0.19
C GLY A 55 6.60 1.02 1.58
N ALA A 56 7.27 2.16 1.69
CA ALA A 56 7.39 2.92 2.94
C ALA A 56 6.03 3.37 3.50
N ALA A 57 5.03 3.60 2.65
CA ALA A 57 3.69 3.96 3.10
C ALA A 57 3.00 2.81 3.84
N ASN A 58 3.15 1.58 3.35
CA ASN A 58 2.62 0.40 4.05
C ASN A 58 3.30 0.20 5.41
N VAL A 59 4.61 0.43 5.49
CA VAL A 59 5.35 0.34 6.76
C VAL A 59 4.80 1.36 7.76
N ALA A 60 4.60 2.61 7.33
CA ALA A 60 4.00 3.64 8.18
C ALA A 60 2.57 3.27 8.61
N ALA A 61 1.73 2.78 7.69
CA ALA A 61 0.38 2.33 7.99
C ALA A 61 0.35 1.22 9.05
N ASN A 62 1.24 0.23 8.95
CA ASN A 62 1.36 -0.84 9.95
C ASN A 62 1.80 -0.32 11.32
N ILE A 63 2.79 0.59 11.37
CA ILE A 63 3.23 1.20 12.64
C ILE A 63 2.07 1.95 13.30
N LYS A 64 1.31 2.72 12.52
CA LYS A 64 0.12 3.44 13.00
C LYS A 64 -0.94 2.48 13.54
N ALA A 65 -1.23 1.40 12.81
CA ALA A 65 -2.19 0.38 13.21
C ALA A 65 -1.80 -0.34 14.52
N LEU A 66 -0.49 -0.46 14.78
CA LEU A 66 0.06 -0.99 16.04
C LEU A 66 0.07 0.03 17.21
N GLY A 67 -0.43 1.26 16.99
CA GLY A 67 -0.51 2.32 18.01
C GLY A 67 0.74 3.21 18.12
N GLY A 68 1.68 3.08 17.18
CA GLY A 68 2.83 3.97 17.08
C GLY A 68 2.46 5.37 16.59
N ASP A 69 3.28 6.35 16.96
CA ASP A 69 3.28 7.70 16.43
C ASP A 69 4.30 7.75 15.29
N VAL A 70 3.85 7.92 14.06
CA VAL A 70 4.69 7.75 12.86
C VAL A 70 4.66 8.97 11.96
N SER A 71 5.81 9.33 11.43
CA SER A 71 5.95 10.31 10.35
C SER A 71 6.59 9.62 9.14
N LEU A 72 5.99 9.81 7.97
CA LEU A 72 6.49 9.26 6.70
C LEU A 72 7.14 10.38 5.88
N PHE A 73 8.36 10.14 5.42
CA PHE A 73 9.09 11.02 4.50
C PHE A 73 9.44 10.25 3.23
N GLY A 74 9.08 10.82 2.09
CA GLY A 74 9.37 10.28 0.78
C GLY A 74 8.85 11.25 -0.29
N PHE A 75 8.99 10.85 -1.55
CA PHE A 75 8.49 11.62 -2.68
C PHE A 75 7.27 10.95 -3.29
N ILE A 76 6.28 11.77 -3.68
CA ILE A 76 5.16 11.35 -4.50
C ILE A 76 5.11 12.23 -5.76
N GLY A 77 4.65 11.66 -6.87
CA GLY A 77 4.43 12.38 -8.12
C GLY A 77 3.25 13.35 -8.02
N LYS A 78 3.20 14.33 -8.94
CA LYS A 78 2.03 15.20 -9.16
C LYS A 78 1.15 14.59 -10.25
N ASP A 79 0.66 13.40 -9.99
CA ASP A 79 -0.15 12.60 -10.91
C ASP A 79 -1.27 11.89 -10.15
N SER A 80 -2.13 11.16 -10.88
CA SER A 80 -3.26 10.47 -10.29
C SER A 80 -2.87 9.43 -9.24
N ALA A 81 -1.68 8.82 -9.35
CA ALA A 81 -1.21 7.87 -8.35
C ALA A 81 -0.74 8.58 -7.08
N GLY A 82 -0.07 9.72 -7.22
CA GLY A 82 0.24 10.63 -6.11
C GLY A 82 -1.01 11.13 -5.39
N ASP A 83 -2.03 11.57 -6.13
CA ASP A 83 -3.30 12.01 -5.55
C ASP A 83 -4.01 10.88 -4.78
N MET A 84 -3.97 9.66 -5.31
CA MET A 84 -4.55 8.48 -4.65
C MET A 84 -3.76 8.11 -3.38
N LEU A 85 -2.43 8.18 -3.43
CA LEU A 85 -1.58 7.97 -2.25
C LEU A 85 -1.88 8.98 -1.15
N SER A 86 -1.99 10.27 -1.48
CA SER A 86 -2.35 11.30 -0.52
C SER A 86 -3.69 11.00 0.15
N LYS A 87 -4.72 10.63 -0.63
CA LYS A 87 -6.03 10.25 -0.08
C LYS A 87 -6.00 9.02 0.84
N LEU A 88 -5.12 8.05 0.56
CA LEU A 88 -4.98 6.84 1.39
C LEU A 88 -4.13 7.09 2.65
N LEU A 89 -3.33 8.15 2.68
CA LEU A 89 -2.47 8.53 3.81
C LEU A 89 -3.16 9.46 4.81
N GLU A 90 -4.27 10.09 4.42
CA GLU A 90 -5.17 10.86 5.30
C GLU A 90 -5.95 9.96 6.27
#